data_AF-A0A950VRA4-F1
#
_entry.id   AF-A0A950VRA4-F1
#
_cell.length_a   1.000
_cell.length_b   1.000
_cell.length_c   1.000
_cell.angle_alpha   90.00
_cell.angle_beta   90.00
_cell.angle_gamma   90.00
#
_symmetry.space_group_name_H-M   'P 1'
#
loop_
_entity.id
_entity.type
_entity.pdbx_description
1 polymer ?
#
loop_
_entity_poly.entity_id
_entity_poly.type
_entity_poly.pdbx_seq_one_letter_code
_entity_poly.pdbx_strand_id
1 'polypeptide(L)' 'MAESNKNQTAAERARIKEALGAQLTDHVCSSPNCPTPGERITMKDLFPVVTLAPRRRTVFYHKACGPKLG' A
#
# COMPACT_ATOMS: atom_id res chain seq x y z
N MET A 1 -15.08 12.34 16.55
CA MET A 1 -13.62 12.53 16.54
C MET A 1 -13.05 11.49 17.49
N ALA A 2 -12.25 10.54 16.99
CA ALA A 2 -11.76 9.44 17.81
C ALA A 2 -10.77 9.96 18.86
N GLU A 3 -11.10 9.80 20.13
CA GLU A 3 -10.30 10.21 21.27
C GLU A 3 -9.04 9.32 21.34
N SER A 4 -7.87 9.87 21.03
CA SER A 4 -6.59 9.17 21.17
C SER A 4 -6.34 8.79 22.62
N ASN A 5 -6.57 7.53 22.97
CA ASN A 5 -6.23 6.96 24.28
C ASN A 5 -4.69 6.94 24.42
N LYS A 6 -4.17 7.75 25.36
CA LYS A 6 -2.74 7.95 25.62
C LYS A 6 -2.03 6.72 26.21
N ASN A 7 -2.73 5.62 26.44
CA ASN A 7 -2.21 4.37 27.03
C ASN A 7 -2.18 3.19 26.06
N GLN A 8 -2.26 3.41 24.75
CA GLN A 8 -2.13 2.32 23.79
C GLN A 8 -0.81 1.56 23.97
N THR A 9 -0.92 0.29 24.32
CA THR A 9 0.23 -0.61 24.43
C THR A 9 0.87 -0.83 23.07
N ALA A 10 2.16 -1.22 23.04
CA ALA A 10 2.86 -1.51 21.79
C ALA A 10 2.14 -2.59 20.95
N ALA A 11 1.52 -3.56 21.62
CA ALA A 11 0.71 -4.61 20.99
C ALA A 11 -0.56 -4.03 20.33
N GLU A 12 -1.25 -3.10 20.98
CA GLU A 12 -2.44 -2.47 20.40
C GLU A 12 -2.09 -1.58 19.20
N ARG A 13 -0.98 -0.83 19.28
CA ARG A 13 -0.48 -0.06 18.14
C ARG A 13 -0.11 -0.96 16.96
N ALA A 14 0.49 -2.12 17.22
CA ALA A 14 0.78 -3.10 16.19
C ALA A 14 -0.50 -3.62 15.53
N ARG A 15 -1.50 -4.03 16.32
CA ARG A 15 -2.81 -4.49 15.81
C ARG A 15 -3.52 -3.44 14.97
N ILE A 16 -3.55 -2.18 15.42
CA ILE A 16 -4.16 -1.09 14.66
C ILE A 16 -3.40 -0.87 13.35
N LYS A 17 -2.07 -0.88 13.38
CA LYS A 17 -1.25 -0.72 12.18
C LYS A 17 -1.45 -1.87 11.19
N GLU A 18 -1.58 -3.09 11.67
CA GLU A 18 -1.87 -4.27 10.85
C GLU A 18 -3.26 -4.20 10.24
N ALA A 19 -4.27 -3.84 11.04
CA ALA A 19 -5.64 -3.64 10.57
C ALA A 19 -5.73 -2.51 9.54
N LEU A 20 -5.00 -1.40 9.74
CA LEU A 20 -4.93 -0.30 8.77
C LEU A 20 -4.23 -0.76 7.48
N GLY A 21 -3.12 -1.50 7.61
CA GLY A 21 -2.35 -2.01 6.48
C GLY A 21 -3.10 -3.06 5.66
N ALA A 22 -3.98 -3.84 6.28
CA ALA A 22 -4.81 -4.84 5.62
C ALA A 22 -5.99 -4.25 4.82
N GLN A 23 -6.24 -2.94 4.92
CA GLN A 23 -7.28 -2.30 4.13
C GLN A 23 -6.93 -2.33 2.65
N LEU A 24 -7.87 -2.82 1.84
CA LEU A 24 -7.76 -2.80 0.39
C LEU A 24 -7.89 -1.36 -0.11
N THR A 25 -7.01 -0.99 -1.04
CA THR A 25 -7.09 0.29 -1.75
C THR A 25 -7.88 0.13 -3.04
N ASP A 26 -8.33 1.23 -3.63
CA ASP A 26 -8.96 1.21 -4.95
C ASP A 26 -7.94 1.01 -6.09
N HIS A 27 -6.65 0.91 -5.76
CA HIS A 27 -5.58 0.75 -6.73
C HIS A 27 -5.32 -0.72 -7.02
N VAL A 28 -5.19 -1.03 -8.32
CA VAL A 28 -4.79 -2.34 -8.82
C VAL A 28 -3.35 -2.30 -9.30
N CYS A 29 -2.70 -3.47 -9.26
CA CYS A 29 -1.31 -3.56 -9.70
C CYS A 29 -1.19 -3.41 -11.22
N SER A 30 -0.38 -2.45 -11.65
CA SER A 30 -0.08 -2.20 -13.06
C SER A 30 1.02 -3.10 -13.64
N SER A 31 1.54 -4.08 -12.88
CA SER A 31 2.60 -4.96 -13.37
C SER A 31 2.04 -6.05 -14.28
N PRO A 32 2.58 -6.23 -15.50
CA PRO A 32 2.12 -7.28 -16.41
C PRO A 32 2.43 -8.70 -15.91
N ASN A 33 3.41 -8.84 -15.01
CA ASN A 33 3.82 -10.12 -14.42
C ASN A 33 3.29 -10.29 -13.00
N CYS A 34 2.25 -9.53 -12.61
CA CYS A 34 1.65 -9.67 -11.29
C CYS A 34 1.02 -11.07 -11.17
N PRO A 35 1.28 -11.84 -10.09
CA PRO A 35 0.62 -13.13 -9.86
C PRO A 35 -0.90 -12.97 -9.66
N THR A 36 -1.33 -11.79 -9.24
CA THR A 36 -2.73 -11.43 -8.99
C THR A 36 -3.12 -10.20 -9.83
N PRO A 37 -3.24 -10.35 -11.16
CA PRO A 37 -3.59 -9.25 -12.04
C PRO A 37 -5.04 -8.80 -11.79
N GLY A 38 -5.25 -7.50 -11.56
CA GLY A 38 -6.57 -6.93 -11.32
C GLY A 38 -7.07 -7.03 -9.86
N GLU A 39 -6.31 -7.67 -8.96
CA GLU A 39 -6.61 -7.59 -7.53
C GLU A 39 -6.26 -6.21 -6.95
N ARG A 40 -7.06 -5.80 -5.96
CA ARG A 40 -6.86 -4.58 -5.20
C ARG A 40 -5.65 -4.75 -4.28
N ILE A 41 -4.79 -3.74 -4.28
CA ILE A 41 -3.58 -3.74 -3.46
C ILE A 41 -3.95 -3.33 -2.03
N THR A 42 -3.47 -4.05 -1.02
CA THR A 42 -3.60 -3.62 0.39
C THR A 42 -2.77 -2.35 0.64
N MET A 43 -3.16 -1.51 1.59
CA MET A 43 -2.37 -0.32 1.96
C MET A 43 -0.94 -0.68 2.38
N LYS A 44 -0.74 -1.84 3.01
CA LYS A 44 0.58 -2.34 3.41
C LYS A 44 1.47 -2.68 2.22
N ASP A 45 0.87 -3.22 1.15
CA ASP A 45 1.57 -3.65 -0.06
C ASP A 45 1.53 -2.62 -1.19
N LEU A 46 0.87 -1.48 -0.99
CA LEU A 46 0.82 -0.41 -1.98
C LEU A 46 2.19 0.22 -2.18
N PHE A 47 2.69 0.15 -3.42
CA PHE A 47 3.93 0.77 -3.85
C PHE A 47 3.64 1.76 -4.99
N PRO A 48 3.50 3.06 -4.69
CA PRO A 48 3.30 4.07 -5.71
C PRO A 48 4.62 4.38 -6.41
N VAL A 49 4.67 4.17 -7.72
CA VAL A 49 5.81 4.61 -8.55
C VAL A 49 5.42 5.91 -9.23
N VAL A 50 6.02 6.99 -8.74
CA VAL A 50 5.89 8.31 -9.35
C VAL A 50 6.92 8.39 -10.48
N THR A 51 6.44 8.39 -11.71
CA THR A 51 7.29 8.60 -12.88
C THR A 51 7.65 10.09 -12.98
N LEU A 52 8.94 10.42 -12.84
CA LEU A 52 9.50 11.79 -12.81
C LEU A 52 9.42 12.58 -14.14
N ALA A 53 8.58 12.18 -15.08
CA ALA A 53 8.42 12.88 -16.37
C ALA A 53 7.18 13.79 -16.33
N PRO A 54 7.21 14.99 -16.96
CA PRO A 54 6.31 16.11 -16.68
C PRO A 54 4.81 15.89 -16.94
N ARG A 55 4.38 14.70 -17.38
CA ARG A 55 2.97 14.36 -17.68
C ARG A 55 2.58 12.89 -17.45
N ARG A 56 3.36 12.08 -16.71
CA ARG A 56 2.99 10.66 -16.53
C ARG A 56 2.22 10.42 -15.23
N ARG A 57 1.17 9.60 -15.34
CA ARG A 57 0.29 9.19 -14.23
C ARG A 57 1.06 8.36 -13.20
N THR A 58 0.74 8.54 -11.92
CA THR A 58 1.19 7.65 -10.85
C THR A 58 0.69 6.23 -11.13
N VAL A 59 1.60 5.28 -11.21
CA VAL A 59 1.29 3.86 -11.39
C VAL A 59 1.47 3.15 -10.06
N PHE A 60 0.49 2.33 -9.70
CA PHE A 60 0.48 1.61 -8.45
C PHE A 60 0.87 0.15 -8.67
N TYR A 61 1.71 -0.37 -7.79
CA TYR A 61 2.18 -1.74 -7.83
C TYR A 61 2.06 -2.38 -6.45
N HIS A 62 1.95 -3.71 -6.39
CA HIS A 62 2.29 -4.43 -5.17
C HIS A 62 3.78 -4.23 -4.87
N LYS A 63 4.19 -4.14 -3.61
CA LYS A 63 5.61 -4.09 -3.20
C LYS A 63 6.45 -5.19 -3.84
N ALA A 64 5.91 -6.40 -3.96
CA ALA A 64 6.58 -7.52 -4.62
C ALA A 64 6.69 -7.37 -6.14
N CYS A 65 5.80 -6.59 -6.76
CA CYS A 65 5.71 -6.39 -8.20
C CYS A 65 6.33 -5.07 -8.68
N GLY A 66 6.62 -4.15 -7.75
CA GLY A 66 7.24 -2.88 -8.05
C GLY A 66 8.65 -3.06 -8.62
N PRO A 67 9.16 -2.07 -9.38
CA PRO A 67 10.55 -2.08 -9.81
C PRO A 67 11.43 -2.13 -8.56
N LYS A 68 12.26 -3.17 -8.44
CA LYS A 68 13.36 -3.18 -7.48
C LYS A 68 14.34 -2.10 -7.94
N LEU A 69 14.15 -0.89 -7.43
CA LEU A 69 15.16 0.16 -7.47
C LEU A 69 16.29 -0.33 -6.58
N GLY A 70 17.17 -1.16 -7.16
CA GLY A 70 18.41 -1.60 -6.55
C GLY A 70 19.45 -0.49 -6.53
#